data_AF-A0A9W7YKC4-F1
#
_entry.id   AF-A0A9W7YKC4-F1
#
_cell.length_a   1.000
_cell.length_b   1.000
_cell.length_c   1.000
_cell.angle_alpha   90.00
_cell.angle_beta   90.00
_cell.angle_gamma   90.00
#
_symmetry.space_group_name_H-M   'P 1'
#
loop_
_entity.id
_entity.type
_entity.pdbx_description
1 polymer ?
#
loop_
_entity_poly.entity_id
_entity_poly.type
_entity_poly.pdbx_seq_one_letter_code
_entity_poly.pdbx_strand_id
1 'polypeptide(L)'
;MALDPTNQYQKQFGQAPQGDPEDSYWKDPCTDKVAISGQWQFKYLRRQGLLATPVTAAPDIVRQVDSISQTPWLFNSTINKFYSYDDPESIKVKVDYAASKGMAGTMVWLMHMDYQNELISAIHGTSVAGGNSETKPAKACLKRRGKHRGNKRGSRRHRRSLQISDSNAA
;
A
#
# COMPACT_ATOMS: atom_id res chain seq x y z
N MET A 1 1.51 -8.58 -28.34
CA MET A 1 0.42 -9.18 -27.53
C MET A 1 -0.64 -9.93 -28.30
N ALA A 2 -1.10 -9.50 -29.48
CA ALA A 2 -2.12 -10.27 -30.22
C ALA A 2 -1.69 -11.72 -30.58
N LEU A 3 -0.38 -11.96 -30.75
CA LEU A 3 0.19 -13.28 -31.02
C LEU A 3 0.50 -14.10 -29.75
N ASP A 4 0.78 -13.41 -28.63
CA ASP A 4 1.07 -13.99 -27.33
C ASP A 4 0.50 -13.06 -26.25
N PRO A 5 -0.66 -13.39 -25.66
CA PRO A 5 -1.33 -12.56 -24.68
C PRO A 5 -0.69 -12.67 -23.29
N THR A 6 0.39 -13.45 -23.12
CA THR A 6 1.14 -13.60 -21.87
C THR A 6 2.43 -12.79 -21.84
N ASN A 7 2.78 -12.15 -22.96
CA ASN A 7 4.01 -11.40 -23.12
C ASN A 7 3.75 -9.90 -23.38
N GLN A 8 4.31 -9.04 -22.53
CA GLN A 8 4.17 -7.59 -22.64
C GLN A 8 4.95 -6.95 -23.81
N TYR A 9 5.91 -7.66 -24.42
CA TYR A 9 6.78 -7.10 -25.45
C TYR A 9 6.15 -7.13 -26.84
N GLN A 10 6.15 -5.97 -27.49
CA GLN A 10 5.67 -5.79 -28.86
C GLN A 10 6.27 -4.54 -29.48
N LYS A 11 6.27 -4.48 -30.81
CA LYS A 11 6.69 -3.29 -31.54
C LYS A 11 5.78 -2.11 -31.15
N GLN A 12 6.40 -0.99 -30.78
CA GLN A 12 5.68 0.23 -30.43
C GLN A 12 4.90 0.76 -31.62
N PHE A 13 3.67 1.22 -31.38
CA PHE A 13 2.89 1.95 -32.36
C PHE A 13 3.21 3.45 -32.29
N GLY A 14 3.22 4.15 -33.42
CA GLY A 14 3.65 5.56 -33.49
C GLY A 14 2.69 6.57 -32.85
N GLN A 15 1.47 6.15 -32.51
CA GLN A 15 0.43 7.00 -31.94
C GLN A 15 -0.21 6.33 -30.72
N ALA A 16 -0.47 7.10 -29.66
CA ALA A 16 -1.21 6.58 -28.52
C ALA A 16 -2.66 6.23 -28.94
N PRO A 17 -3.19 5.05 -28.58
CA PRO A 17 -4.59 4.73 -28.80
C PRO A 17 -5.48 5.57 -27.88
N GLN A 18 -6.76 5.71 -28.22
CA GLN A 18 -7.74 6.37 -27.35
C GLN A 18 -7.81 5.64 -26.00
N GLY A 19 -7.62 6.42 -24.93
CA GLY A 19 -7.73 5.99 -23.55
C GLY A 19 -9.18 5.81 -23.10
N ASP A 20 -9.42 6.05 -21.81
CA ASP A 20 -10.74 5.96 -21.21
C ASP A 20 -11.68 7.10 -21.69
N PRO A 21 -12.97 7.12 -21.27
CA PRO A 21 -13.90 8.17 -21.70
C PRO A 21 -13.55 9.60 -21.28
N GLU A 22 -12.62 9.78 -20.34
CA GLU A 22 -12.13 11.10 -19.91
C GLU A 22 -10.81 11.49 -20.62
N ASP A 23 -10.18 10.57 -21.36
CA ASP A 23 -9.04 10.87 -22.24
C ASP A 23 -9.50 11.73 -23.42
N SER A 24 -8.96 12.92 -23.51
CA SER A 24 -9.36 13.91 -24.50
C SER A 24 -8.13 14.51 -25.17
N TYR A 25 -8.36 15.10 -26.35
CA TYR A 25 -7.30 15.80 -27.06
C TYR A 25 -6.78 16.94 -26.21
N TRP A 26 -5.48 16.89 -25.90
CA TRP A 26 -4.80 17.93 -25.18
C TRP A 26 -3.69 18.52 -26.05
N LYS A 27 -3.61 19.85 -26.05
CA LYS A 27 -2.58 20.59 -26.76
C LYS A 27 -1.39 20.80 -25.85
N ASP A 28 -0.25 20.24 -26.23
CA ASP A 28 1.02 20.44 -25.54
C ASP A 28 1.48 21.89 -25.67
N PRO A 29 1.58 22.66 -24.57
CA PRO A 29 2.00 24.05 -24.59
C PRO A 29 3.47 24.22 -25.01
N CYS A 30 4.28 23.16 -24.93
CA CYS A 30 5.69 23.20 -25.29
C CYS A 30 5.94 22.88 -26.76
N THR A 31 5.04 22.15 -27.42
CA THR A 31 5.27 21.65 -28.80
C THR A 31 4.16 21.99 -29.79
N ASP A 32 3.07 22.63 -29.33
CA ASP A 32 1.85 22.90 -30.09
C ASP A 32 1.16 21.66 -30.68
N LYS A 33 1.63 20.45 -30.33
CA LYS A 33 1.06 19.19 -30.80
C LYS A 33 -0.20 18.87 -30.02
N VAL A 34 -1.21 18.38 -30.73
CA VAL A 34 -2.44 17.88 -30.13
C VAL A 34 -2.39 16.36 -30.16
N ALA A 35 -2.54 15.74 -28.99
CA ALA A 35 -2.53 14.29 -28.87
C ALA A 35 -3.52 13.83 -27.79
N ILE A 36 -3.92 12.58 -27.91
CA ILE A 36 -4.58 11.80 -26.86
C ILE A 36 -3.51 11.05 -26.07
N SER A 37 -3.77 10.80 -24.79
CA SER A 37 -2.75 10.26 -23.88
C SER A 37 -2.72 8.73 -23.86
N GLY A 38 -3.84 8.08 -24.16
CA GLY A 38 -4.01 6.65 -23.93
C GLY A 38 -4.13 6.29 -22.44
N GLN A 39 -4.37 7.27 -21.56
CA GLN A 39 -4.55 7.02 -20.14
C GLN A 39 -5.86 6.28 -19.86
N TRP A 40 -5.77 5.35 -18.91
CA TRP A 40 -6.93 4.65 -18.37
C TRP A 40 -6.91 4.77 -16.86
N GLN A 41 -7.85 5.52 -16.31
CA GLN A 41 -7.98 5.67 -14.87
C GLN A 41 -8.48 4.36 -14.25
N PHE A 42 -7.99 4.06 -13.04
CA PHE A 42 -8.35 2.84 -12.32
C PHE A 42 -9.85 2.68 -12.14
N LYS A 43 -10.59 3.78 -11.89
CA LYS A 43 -12.05 3.80 -11.82
C LYS A 43 -12.72 3.21 -13.07
N TYR A 44 -12.15 3.38 -14.26
CA TYR A 44 -12.73 2.85 -15.49
C TYR A 44 -12.40 1.38 -15.70
N LEU A 45 -11.24 0.90 -15.23
CA LEU A 45 -10.96 -0.54 -15.18
C LEU A 45 -12.03 -1.30 -14.36
N ARG A 46 -12.49 -0.67 -13.26
CA ARG A 46 -13.54 -1.20 -12.41
C ARG A 46 -14.95 -0.99 -13.00
N ARG A 47 -15.30 0.24 -13.39
CA ARG A 47 -16.64 0.59 -13.91
C ARG A 47 -17.01 -0.11 -15.22
N GLN A 48 -16.05 -0.34 -16.10
CA GLN A 48 -16.28 -1.02 -17.39
C GLN A 48 -16.20 -2.55 -17.27
N GLY A 49 -15.96 -3.07 -16.06
CA GLY A 49 -15.89 -4.51 -15.84
C GLY A 49 -14.67 -5.18 -16.47
N LEU A 50 -13.57 -4.45 -16.71
CA LEU A 50 -12.29 -5.07 -17.08
C LEU A 50 -11.71 -5.85 -15.88
N LEU A 51 -11.99 -5.35 -14.67
CA LEU A 51 -11.67 -5.95 -13.39
C LEU A 51 -12.96 -6.29 -12.63
N ALA A 52 -13.15 -7.56 -12.27
CA ALA A 52 -14.25 -8.02 -11.42
C ALA A 52 -14.01 -7.64 -9.94
N THR A 53 -12.77 -7.77 -9.47
CA THR A 53 -12.29 -7.25 -8.17
C THR A 53 -11.05 -6.39 -8.42
N PRO A 54 -10.49 -5.66 -7.43
CA PRO A 54 -9.29 -4.86 -7.64
C PRO A 54 -8.10 -5.65 -8.22
N VAL A 55 -8.05 -6.96 -7.94
CA VAL A 55 -6.94 -7.87 -8.30
C VAL A 55 -7.37 -9.03 -9.21
N THR A 56 -8.65 -9.08 -9.63
CA THR A 56 -9.19 -10.16 -10.47
C THR A 56 -9.78 -9.58 -11.73
N ALA A 57 -9.29 -10.03 -12.88
CA ALA A 57 -9.83 -9.66 -14.19
C ALA A 57 -11.17 -10.34 -14.49
N ALA A 58 -11.91 -9.74 -15.41
CA ALA A 58 -13.10 -10.37 -15.98
C ALA A 58 -12.74 -11.59 -16.87
N PRO A 59 -13.69 -12.52 -17.12
CA PRO A 59 -13.40 -13.80 -17.79
C PRO A 59 -12.66 -13.70 -19.14
N ASP A 60 -12.93 -12.67 -19.94
CA ASP A 60 -12.35 -12.49 -21.28
C ASP A 60 -11.11 -11.57 -21.29
N ILE A 61 -10.61 -11.22 -20.12
CA ILE A 61 -9.45 -10.32 -19.95
C ILE A 61 -8.31 -11.13 -19.36
N VAL A 62 -7.18 -11.18 -20.09
CA VAL A 62 -5.98 -11.81 -19.57
C VAL A 62 -5.31 -10.85 -18.60
N ARG A 63 -5.18 -11.24 -17.33
CA ARG A 63 -4.38 -10.52 -16.33
C ARG A 63 -3.11 -11.30 -16.03
N GLN A 64 -2.00 -10.58 -15.98
CA GLN A 64 -0.71 -11.09 -15.53
C GLN A 64 -0.09 -10.09 -14.55
N VAL A 65 0.85 -10.57 -13.75
CA VAL A 65 1.68 -9.75 -12.87
C VAL A 65 3.13 -9.96 -13.27
N ASP A 66 3.83 -8.87 -13.57
CA ASP A 66 5.26 -8.93 -13.83
C ASP A 66 6.02 -9.10 -12.51
N SER A 67 6.79 -10.17 -12.38
CA SER A 67 7.51 -10.50 -11.14
C SER A 67 8.69 -9.57 -10.86
N ILE A 68 9.20 -8.87 -11.88
CA ILE A 68 10.34 -7.95 -11.74
C ILE A 68 9.87 -6.59 -11.24
N SER A 69 8.93 -5.95 -11.95
CA SER A 69 8.38 -4.65 -11.56
C SER A 69 7.33 -4.75 -10.44
N GLN A 70 6.79 -5.95 -10.19
CA GLN A 70 5.68 -6.20 -9.26
C GLN A 70 4.45 -5.37 -9.61
N THR A 71 4.17 -5.22 -10.91
CA THR A 71 3.00 -4.51 -11.41
C THR A 71 2.11 -5.40 -12.28
N PRO A 72 0.78 -5.23 -12.20
CA PRO A 72 -0.15 -5.95 -13.04
C PRO A 72 -0.30 -5.33 -14.42
N TRP A 73 -0.75 -6.15 -15.36
CA TRP A 73 -1.26 -5.67 -16.63
C TRP A 73 -2.42 -6.53 -17.11
N LEU A 74 -3.26 -5.93 -17.94
CA LEU A 74 -4.41 -6.55 -18.59
C LEU A 74 -4.22 -6.54 -20.10
N PHE A 75 -4.69 -7.59 -20.76
CA PHE A 75 -4.81 -7.64 -22.20
C PHE A 75 -6.20 -8.10 -22.62
N ASN A 76 -6.87 -7.26 -23.41
CA ASN A 76 -8.13 -7.59 -24.07
C ASN A 76 -7.82 -7.96 -25.52
N SER A 77 -7.94 -9.23 -25.87
CA SER A 77 -7.66 -9.75 -27.21
C SER A 77 -8.72 -9.37 -28.25
N THR A 78 -9.96 -9.13 -27.84
CA THR A 78 -11.06 -8.73 -28.73
C THR A 78 -10.80 -7.37 -29.37
N ILE A 79 -10.29 -6.41 -28.58
CA ILE A 79 -10.01 -5.04 -29.04
C ILE A 79 -8.52 -4.72 -29.14
N ASN A 80 -7.65 -5.70 -28.92
CA ASN A 80 -6.19 -5.56 -28.91
C ASN A 80 -5.68 -4.43 -28.04
N LYS A 81 -6.28 -4.23 -26.86
CA LYS A 81 -5.86 -3.20 -25.90
C LYS A 81 -5.09 -3.81 -24.74
N PHE A 82 -3.97 -3.19 -24.45
CA PHE A 82 -3.12 -3.49 -23.30
C PHE A 82 -3.23 -2.37 -22.27
N TYR A 83 -3.30 -2.76 -21.00
CA TYR A 83 -3.41 -1.84 -19.88
C TYR A 83 -2.33 -2.21 -18.86
N SER A 84 -1.34 -1.35 -18.68
CA SER A 84 -0.44 -1.41 -17.51
C SER A 84 -1.00 -0.47 -16.46
N TYR A 85 -1.06 -0.93 -15.21
CA TYR A 85 -1.72 -0.20 -14.14
C TYR A 85 -1.16 -0.58 -12.76
N ASP A 86 -1.62 0.10 -11.72
CA ASP A 86 -1.41 -0.26 -10.33
C ASP A 86 -2.71 -0.75 -9.69
N ASP A 87 -2.59 -1.72 -8.79
CA ASP A 87 -3.70 -2.24 -7.99
C ASP A 87 -3.32 -2.23 -6.50
N PRO A 88 -4.22 -2.65 -5.59
CA PRO A 88 -3.91 -2.67 -4.17
C PRO A 88 -2.66 -3.48 -3.78
N GLU A 89 -2.33 -4.55 -4.51
CA GLU A 89 -1.16 -5.39 -4.22
C GLU A 89 0.13 -4.67 -4.64
N SER A 90 0.19 -4.13 -5.86
CA SER A 90 1.37 -3.40 -6.34
C SER A 90 1.61 -2.11 -5.55
N ILE A 91 0.55 -1.41 -5.15
CA ILE A 91 0.64 -0.24 -4.27
C ILE A 91 1.21 -0.64 -2.92
N LYS A 92 0.73 -1.74 -2.33
CA LYS A 92 1.26 -2.21 -1.05
C LYS A 92 2.76 -2.47 -1.12
N VAL A 93 3.23 -3.12 -2.19
CA VAL A 93 4.68 -3.34 -2.42
C VAL A 93 5.43 -2.01 -2.47
N LYS A 94 4.91 -1.00 -3.18
CA LYS A 94 5.52 0.33 -3.28
C LYS A 94 5.57 1.06 -1.94
N VAL A 95 4.50 0.99 -1.14
CA VAL A 95 4.44 1.59 0.19
C VAL A 95 5.44 0.92 1.14
N ASP A 96 5.47 -0.42 1.16
CA ASP A 96 6.42 -1.18 1.98
C ASP A 96 7.87 -0.85 1.58
N TYR A 97 8.14 -0.73 0.28
CA TYR A 97 9.44 -0.30 -0.23
C TYR A 97 9.81 1.11 0.25
N ALA A 98 8.92 2.08 0.11
CA ALA A 98 9.15 3.46 0.55
C ALA A 98 9.45 3.53 2.06
N ALA A 99 8.69 2.79 2.87
CA ALA A 99 8.92 2.67 4.30
C ALA A 99 10.29 2.04 4.61
N SER A 100 10.67 0.97 3.90
CA SER A 100 11.99 0.32 4.07
C SER A 100 13.17 1.23 3.75
N LYS A 101 12.96 2.25 2.91
CA LYS A 101 13.96 3.26 2.52
C LYS A 101 13.93 4.50 3.40
N GLY A 102 13.04 4.56 4.41
CA GLY A 102 12.90 5.73 5.27
C GLY A 102 12.35 6.96 4.54
N MET A 103 11.58 6.77 3.46
CA MET A 103 10.91 7.86 2.78
C MET A 103 9.77 8.41 3.66
N ALA A 104 9.44 9.70 3.48
CA ALA A 104 8.41 10.36 4.29
C ALA A 104 6.99 9.85 4.04
N GLY A 105 6.75 9.24 2.87
CA GLY A 105 5.44 8.71 2.47
C GLY A 105 5.35 8.53 0.97
N THR A 106 4.11 8.38 0.47
CA THR A 106 3.79 8.28 -0.95
C THR A 106 2.86 9.42 -1.38
N MET A 107 2.87 9.71 -2.68
CA MET A 107 1.98 10.68 -3.32
C MET A 107 1.21 9.96 -4.43
N VAL A 108 -0.03 10.38 -4.69
CA VAL A 108 -0.90 9.81 -5.71
C VAL A 108 -1.32 10.84 -6.74
N TRP A 109 -1.47 10.39 -7.98
CA TRP A 109 -2.00 11.17 -9.09
C TRP A 109 -3.11 10.37 -9.79
N LEU A 110 -4.37 10.81 -9.81
CA LEU A 110 -5.04 11.79 -8.94
C LEU A 110 -6.17 11.09 -8.19
N MET A 111 -6.53 11.61 -7.02
CA MET A 111 -7.48 10.96 -6.11
C MET A 111 -8.85 10.65 -6.74
N HIS A 112 -9.32 11.45 -7.71
CA HIS A 112 -10.60 11.20 -8.40
C HIS A 112 -10.56 10.00 -9.38
N MET A 113 -9.37 9.49 -9.69
CA MET A 113 -9.15 8.37 -10.59
C MET A 113 -9.33 7.02 -9.89
N ASP A 114 -9.47 7.01 -8.56
CA ASP A 114 -9.66 5.81 -7.74
C ASP A 114 -11.13 5.34 -7.77
N TYR A 115 -11.33 4.02 -7.65
CA TYR A 115 -12.63 3.42 -7.53
C TYR A 115 -12.93 3.13 -6.06
N GLN A 116 -13.88 3.86 -5.46
CA GLN A 116 -14.36 3.59 -4.10
C GLN A 116 -13.22 3.50 -3.04
N ASN A 117 -12.17 4.31 -3.18
CA ASN A 117 -10.99 4.33 -2.31
C ASN A 117 -10.20 3.00 -2.28
N GLU A 118 -10.33 2.13 -3.28
CA GLU A 118 -9.64 0.84 -3.32
C GLU A 118 -8.11 1.01 -3.29
N LEU A 119 -7.57 1.96 -4.07
CA LEU A 119 -6.12 2.23 -4.12
C LEU A 119 -5.63 3.03 -2.92
N ILE A 120 -6.39 4.06 -2.50
CA ILE A 120 -6.02 4.88 -1.33
C ILE A 120 -5.98 4.03 -0.05
N SER A 121 -6.92 3.10 0.11
CA SER A 121 -6.95 2.20 1.26
C SER A 121 -5.71 1.30 1.33
N ALA A 122 -5.17 0.88 0.17
CA ALA A 122 -3.93 0.13 0.09
C ALA A 122 -2.72 0.94 0.58
N ILE A 123 -2.72 2.26 0.36
CA ILE A 123 -1.67 3.16 0.87
C ILE A 123 -1.71 3.25 2.40
N HIS A 124 -2.90 3.32 2.97
CA HIS A 124 -3.09 3.41 4.43
C HIS A 124 -2.95 2.05 5.15
N GLY A 125 -2.80 0.96 4.41
CA GLY A 125 -2.76 -0.40 4.97
C GLY A 125 -4.11 -0.83 5.58
N THR A 126 -5.21 -0.20 5.17
CA THR A 126 -6.56 -0.54 5.60
C THR A 126 -7.20 -1.45 4.57
N SER A 127 -7.68 -2.62 4.99
CA SER A 127 -8.40 -3.52 4.10
C SER A 127 -9.73 -2.88 3.66
N VAL A 128 -9.90 -2.63 2.37
CA VAL A 128 -11.19 -2.35 1.73
C VAL A 128 -11.97 -3.67 1.66
N ALA A 129 -12.52 -4.08 2.80
CA ALA A 129 -13.61 -5.04 2.82
C ALA A 129 -14.89 -4.24 2.62
N GLY A 130 -15.66 -4.56 1.59
CA GLY A 130 -17.05 -4.11 1.52
C GLY A 130 -17.80 -4.50 2.80
N GLY A 131 -18.43 -3.52 3.45
CA GLY A 131 -19.26 -3.72 4.63
C GLY A 131 -18.61 -3.28 5.94
N ASN A 132 -19.29 -2.37 6.65
CA ASN A 132 -18.94 -1.83 7.96
C ASN A 132 -18.31 -2.86 8.92
N SER A 133 -17.06 -2.63 9.32
CA SER A 133 -16.60 -3.05 10.66
C SER A 133 -15.55 -2.08 11.18
N GLU A 134 -15.82 -1.52 12.36
CA GLU A 134 -14.88 -0.72 13.14
C GLU A 134 -13.62 -1.55 13.44
N THR A 135 -12.47 -1.11 12.92
CA THR A 135 -11.18 -1.65 13.34
C THR A 135 -10.70 -0.89 14.58
N LYS A 136 -10.68 -1.57 15.72
CA LYS A 136 -9.98 -1.10 16.93
C LYS A 136 -8.49 -0.93 16.62
N PRO A 137 -7.84 0.18 17.03
CA PRO A 137 -6.44 0.39 16.76
C PRO A 137 -5.58 -0.60 17.57
N ALA A 138 -4.53 -1.10 16.93
CA ALA A 138 -3.49 -1.89 17.57
C ALA A 138 -2.86 -1.10 18.72
N LYS A 139 -2.77 -1.70 19.91
CA LYS A 139 -2.15 -1.08 21.09
C LYS A 139 -0.68 -0.79 20.82
N ALA A 140 -0.32 0.49 20.76
CA ALA A 140 1.06 0.93 20.80
C ALA A 140 1.73 0.41 22.09
N CYS A 141 2.82 -0.33 21.94
CA CYS A 141 3.64 -0.81 23.05
C CYS A 141 4.38 0.38 23.68
N LEU A 142 3.77 1.00 24.70
CA LEU A 142 4.40 2.04 25.50
C LEU A 142 5.42 1.39 26.45
N LYS A 143 6.70 1.40 26.05
CA LYS A 143 7.81 1.06 26.96
C LYS A 143 7.81 2.04 28.14
N ARG A 144 7.31 1.60 29.29
CA ARG A 144 7.46 2.31 30.57
C ARG A 144 8.95 2.38 30.91
N ARG A 145 9.57 3.55 30.75
CA ARG A 145 10.90 3.85 31.31
C ARG A 145 10.84 3.65 32.83
N GLY A 146 11.58 2.66 33.33
CA GLY A 146 11.77 2.43 34.75
C GLY A 146 12.43 3.63 35.41
N LYS A 147 11.76 4.21 36.41
CA LYS A 147 12.28 5.32 37.21
C LYS A 147 13.04 4.72 38.40
N HIS A 148 14.35 4.53 38.26
CA HIS A 148 15.24 4.34 39.40
C HIS A 148 15.20 5.59 40.28
N ARG A 149 14.76 5.44 41.54
CA ARG A 149 15.01 6.41 42.61
C ARG A 149 15.64 5.66 43.79
N GLY A 150 16.97 5.66 43.83
CA GLY A 150 17.70 5.59 45.09
C GLY A 150 18.02 7.01 45.55
N ASN A 151 17.84 7.32 46.84
CA ASN A 151 18.89 7.86 47.72
C ASN A 151 18.36 8.15 49.14
N LYS A 152 19.00 7.50 50.12
CA LYS A 152 19.37 7.87 51.51
C LYS A 152 18.46 8.80 52.35
N ARG A 153 18.25 8.38 53.61
CA ARG A 153 18.73 9.09 54.83
C ARG A 153 18.64 8.18 56.05
N GLY A 154 19.73 8.11 56.80
CA GLY A 154 19.81 7.38 58.06
C GLY A 154 19.29 8.20 59.24
N SER A 155 18.93 7.50 60.32
CA SER A 155 18.84 8.07 61.66
C SER A 155 19.07 6.97 62.69
N ARG A 156 20.22 7.04 63.36
CA ARG A 156 20.53 6.34 64.61
C ARG A 156 19.52 6.74 65.68
N ARG A 157 19.06 5.79 66.51
CA ARG A 157 18.80 6.03 67.94
C ARG A 157 18.88 4.73 68.74
N HIS A 158 19.69 4.80 69.79
CA HIS A 158 19.92 3.81 70.84
C HIS A 158 18.69 3.51 71.70
N ARG A 159 18.57 2.24 72.15
CA ARG A 159 18.20 1.80 73.52
C ARG A 159 18.54 0.31 73.64
N ARG A 160 19.67 -0.05 74.27
CA ARG A 160 19.82 -0.56 75.65
C ARG A 160 18.99 -1.82 76.00
N SER A 161 19.70 -2.94 76.03
CA SER A 161 19.87 -3.89 77.15
C SER A 161 18.72 -4.79 77.62
N LEU A 162 18.92 -6.12 77.49
CA LEU A 162 18.54 -7.21 78.44
C LEU A 162 19.14 -8.55 77.92
N GLN A 163 20.27 -8.99 78.49
CA GLN A 163 20.52 -10.24 79.26
C GLN A 163 20.27 -11.58 78.51
N ILE A 164 21.32 -12.35 78.17
CA ILE A 164 21.97 -13.48 78.89
C ILE A 164 21.10 -14.76 78.93
N SER A 165 21.54 -15.83 78.23
CA SER A 165 21.91 -17.16 78.79
C SER A 165 21.94 -18.27 77.72
N ASP A 166 23.13 -18.82 77.47
CA ASP A 166 23.52 -20.25 77.47
C ASP A 166 22.73 -21.35 76.70
N SER A 167 23.50 -22.05 75.86
CA SER A 167 23.70 -23.52 75.80
C SER A 167 22.82 -24.46 74.96
N ASN A 168 23.54 -25.43 74.35
CA ASN A 168 23.20 -26.73 73.74
C ASN A 168 22.90 -26.74 72.24
N ALA A 169 23.69 -27.36 71.36
CA ALA A 169 24.26 -28.72 71.33
C ALA A 169 23.19 -29.82 71.17
N ALA A 170 22.89 -30.12 69.90
CA ALA A 170 22.62 -31.45 69.35
C ALA A 170 22.84 -31.39 67.83
#